data_AF-N9MWR3-F1
#
_entry.id   AF-N9MWR3-F1
#
_cell.length_a   1.000
_cell.length_b   1.000
_cell.length_c   1.000
_cell.angle_alpha   90.00
_cell.angle_beta   90.00
_cell.angle_gamma   90.00
#
_symmetry.space_group_name_H-M   'P 1'
#
loop_
_entity.id
_entity.type
_entity.pdbx_description
1 polymer ?
#
loop_
_entity_poly.entity_id
_entity_poly.type
_entity_poly.pdbx_seq_one_letter_code
_entity_poly.pdbx_strand_id
1 'polypeptide(L)'
;MTNVYIIGSGKLANELLKGLDFNQEYKVFAWADRNNNNNETEIAIVVHAGSGRELNEAVSYCKQTGSTLIELSTDIDYKQGYLDIPVVLCPNTNILMLKFMNMIEKKWAKFQPISSKYH
;
A
#
# COMPACT_ATOMS: atom_id res chain seq x y z
N MET A 1 6.06 9.66 17.75
CA MET A 1 4.68 9.40 17.29
C MET A 1 4.69 9.69 15.80
N THR A 2 4.35 8.71 14.97
CA THR A 2 4.54 8.77 13.52
C THR A 2 3.20 8.99 12.83
N ASN A 3 3.14 9.94 11.90
CA ASN A 3 1.92 10.20 11.15
C ASN A 3 1.76 9.18 10.02
N VAL A 4 0.52 8.75 9.79
CA VAL A 4 0.11 7.89 8.69
C VAL A 4 -0.92 8.65 7.87
N TYR A 5 -0.57 9.01 6.64
CA TYR A 5 -1.47 9.74 5.74
C TYR A 5 -2.13 8.79 4.74
N ILE A 6 -3.46 8.79 4.69
CA ILE A 6 -4.23 7.96 3.77
C ILE A 6 -4.67 8.79 2.57
N ILE A 7 -4.29 8.35 1.37
CA ILE A 7 -4.69 8.95 0.09
C ILE A 7 -5.82 8.13 -0.54
N GLY A 8 -6.80 8.86 -1.07
CA GLY A 8 -7.96 8.29 -1.76
C GLY A 8 -9.26 8.57 -1.00
N SER A 9 -10.38 8.49 -1.72
CA SER A 9 -11.73 8.74 -1.21
C SER A 9 -12.67 7.53 -1.34
N GLY A 10 -12.14 6.41 -1.85
CA GLY A 10 -12.89 5.18 -2.04
C GLY A 10 -13.17 4.42 -0.75
N LYS A 11 -13.89 3.29 -0.87
CA LYS A 11 -14.24 2.45 0.28
C LYS A 11 -13.02 2.02 1.09
N LEU A 12 -11.95 1.54 0.43
CA LEU A 12 -10.73 1.10 1.11
C LEU A 12 -10.09 2.23 1.93
N ALA A 13 -9.89 3.42 1.35
CA ALA A 13 -9.32 4.56 2.06
C ALA A 13 -10.15 4.95 3.30
N ASN A 14 -11.48 4.97 3.17
CA ASN A 14 -12.37 5.27 4.30
C ASN A 14 -12.32 4.21 5.41
N GLU A 15 -12.20 2.94 5.06
CA GLU A 15 -12.03 1.87 6.06
C GLU A 15 -10.66 1.95 6.73
N LEU A 16 -9.59 2.30 6.01
CA LEU A 16 -8.26 2.50 6.61
C LEU A 16 -8.27 3.67 7.60
N LEU A 17 -8.93 4.79 7.26
CA LEU A 17 -9.05 5.94 8.16
C LEU A 17 -9.81 5.63 9.46
N LYS A 18 -10.81 4.75 9.41
CA LYS A 18 -11.66 4.42 10.56
C LYS A 18 -11.19 3.21 11.36
N GLY A 19 -10.63 2.22 10.66
CA GLY A 19 -10.34 0.89 11.19
C GLY A 19 -8.90 0.71 11.66
N LEU A 20 -7.99 1.60 11.28
CA LEU A 20 -6.62 1.59 11.78
C LEU A 20 -6.53 2.35 13.10
N ASP A 21 -6.80 1.64 14.19
CA ASP A 21 -6.43 2.07 15.54
C ASP A 21 -5.07 1.49 15.87
N PHE A 22 -4.03 2.26 15.57
CA PHE A 22 -2.71 1.97 16.08
C PHE A 22 -2.64 2.50 17.51
N ASN A 23 -1.91 1.81 18.39
CA ASN A 23 -1.58 2.33 19.73
C ASN A 23 -1.03 3.78 19.66
N GLN A 24 -0.75 4.41 20.80
CA GLN A 24 -0.26 5.80 20.91
C GLN A 24 0.99 6.18 20.08
N GLU A 25 1.63 5.22 19.41
CA GLU A 25 2.79 5.41 18.54
C GLU A 25 2.46 5.98 17.16
N TYR A 26 1.25 5.79 16.64
CA TYR A 26 0.87 6.27 15.30
C TYR A 26 -0.43 7.07 15.31
N LYS A 27 -0.52 8.05 14.41
CA LYS A 27 -1.74 8.82 14.18
C LYS A 27 -2.12 8.79 12.72
N VAL A 28 -3.37 8.43 12.45
CA VAL A 28 -3.89 8.29 11.08
C VAL A 28 -4.65 9.56 10.70
N PHE A 29 -4.32 10.13 9.54
CA PHE A 29 -4.93 11.34 9.01
C PHE A 29 -5.27 11.16 7.52
N ALA A 30 -6.26 11.92 7.03
CA ALA A 30 -6.47 12.03 5.60
C ALA A 30 -5.32 12.82 4.97
N TRP A 31 -4.96 12.49 3.73
CA TRP A 31 -3.92 13.20 2.96
C TRP A 31 -4.18 14.70 2.83
N ALA A 32 -5.45 15.10 2.74
CA ALA A 32 -5.86 16.50 2.66
C ALA A 32 -5.50 17.31 3.92
N ASP A 33 -5.37 16.64 5.08
CA ASP A 33 -5.13 17.30 6.37
C ASP A 33 -3.64 17.46 6.70
N ARG A 34 -2.73 16.96 5.85
CA ARG A 34 -1.28 16.93 6.13
C ARG A 34 -0.65 18.31 6.38
N ASN A 35 -1.24 19.37 5.81
CA ASN A 35 -0.75 20.74 5.94
C ASN A 35 -1.36 21.48 7.14
N ASN A 36 -2.41 20.95 7.78
CA ASN A 36 -3.15 21.67 8.83
C ASN A 36 -2.32 21.94 10.10
N ASN A 37 -1.20 21.23 10.30
CA ASN A 37 -0.37 21.33 11.49
C ASN A 37 1.00 22.01 11.26
N ASN A 38 1.24 22.65 10.10
CA ASN A 38 2.58 23.14 9.68
C ASN A 38 3.66 22.03 9.61
N ASN A 39 3.26 20.76 9.54
CA ASN A 39 4.16 19.60 9.54
C ASN A 39 4.55 19.15 8.12
N GLU A 40 4.64 20.09 7.17
CA GLU A 40 4.95 19.80 5.76
C GLU A 40 6.29 19.06 5.56
N THR A 41 7.15 19.03 6.58
CA THR A 41 8.49 18.44 6.56
C THR A 41 8.68 17.25 7.50
N GLU A 42 7.62 16.76 8.16
CA GLU A 42 7.73 15.64 9.09
C GLU A 42 7.80 14.28 8.35
N ILE A 43 8.69 13.38 8.80
CA ILE A 43 8.75 12.00 8.29
C ILE A 43 7.46 11.27 8.66
N ALA A 44 6.85 10.62 7.68
CA ALA A 44 5.57 9.93 7.82
C ALA A 44 5.55 8.59 7.06
N ILE A 45 4.42 7.88 7.20
CA ILE A 45 4.02 6.78 6.34
C ILE A 45 2.89 7.28 5.46
N VAL A 46 3.03 7.18 4.15
CA VAL A 46 2.00 7.58 3.19
C VAL A 46 1.39 6.32 2.58
N VAL A 47 0.07 6.16 2.66
CA VAL A 47 -0.65 5.01 2.12
C VAL A 47 -1.53 5.46 0.97
N HIS A 48 -1.22 5.01 -0.25
CA HIS A 48 -2.03 5.27 -1.42
C HIS A 48 -3.04 4.14 -1.65
N ALA A 49 -4.33 4.46 -1.46
CA ALA A 49 -5.48 3.59 -1.69
C ALA A 49 -6.47 4.25 -2.68
N GLY A 50 -5.92 4.96 -3.68
CA GLY A 50 -6.66 5.83 -4.59
C GLY A 50 -6.51 5.46 -6.06
N SER A 51 -7.07 6.31 -6.92
CA SER A 51 -7.06 6.17 -8.39
C SER A 51 -5.72 6.54 -9.06
N GLY A 52 -4.68 6.90 -8.29
CA GLY A 52 -3.39 7.35 -8.83
C GLY A 52 -3.28 8.86 -9.08
N ARG A 53 -4.38 9.62 -9.07
CA ARG A 53 -4.37 11.08 -9.31
C ARG A 53 -3.44 11.86 -8.37
N GLU A 54 -3.34 11.44 -7.12
CA GLU A 54 -2.54 12.10 -6.07
C GLU A 54 -1.18 11.42 -5.85
N LEU A 55 -0.86 10.38 -6.63
CA LEU A 55 0.34 9.56 -6.43
C LEU A 55 1.63 10.34 -6.67
N ASN A 56 1.68 11.17 -7.71
CA ASN A 56 2.89 11.96 -8.02
C ASN A 56 3.21 12.97 -6.90
N GLU A 57 2.17 13.53 -6.28
CA GLU A 57 2.30 14.42 -5.13
C GLU A 57 2.83 13.66 -3.91
N ALA A 58 2.29 12.46 -3.65
CA ALA A 58 2.74 11.56 -2.59
C ALA A 58 4.21 11.16 -2.73
N VAL A 59 4.63 10.80 -3.95
CA VAL A 59 6.02 10.44 -4.27
C VAL A 59 6.94 11.64 -4.03
N SER A 60 6.52 12.84 -4.45
CA SER A 60 7.29 14.07 -4.24
C SER A 60 7.47 14.37 -2.76
N TYR A 61 6.39 14.25 -1.98
CA TYR A 61 6.44 14.40 -0.52
C TYR A 61 7.37 13.38 0.12
N CYS A 62 7.27 12.09 -0.26
CA CYS A 62 8.14 11.05 0.29
C CYS A 62 9.61 11.30 -0.04
N LYS A 63 9.91 11.77 -1.25
CA LYS A 63 11.26 12.12 -1.66
C LYS A 63 11.82 13.31 -0.89
N GLN A 64 11.00 14.33 -0.63
CA GLN A 64 11.41 15.52 0.12
C GLN A 64 11.65 15.23 1.61
N THR A 65 10.81 14.38 2.20
CA THR A 65 10.81 14.14 3.66
C THR A 65 11.59 12.90 4.06
N GLY A 66 11.88 11.97 3.14
CA GLY A 66 12.40 10.64 3.46
C GLY A 66 11.32 9.68 3.99
N SER A 67 10.04 10.00 3.75
CA SER A 67 8.90 9.17 4.16
C SER A 67 8.78 7.88 3.35
N THR A 68 8.07 6.89 3.90
CA THR A 68 7.78 5.62 3.21
C THR A 68 6.44 5.69 2.50
N LEU A 69 6.37 5.21 1.26
CA LEU A 69 5.13 5.03 0.51
C LEU A 69 4.66 3.57 0.56
N ILE A 70 3.40 3.34 0.90
CA ILE A 70 2.71 2.06 0.78
C ILE A 70 1.67 2.21 -0.34
N GLU A 71 1.87 1.50 -1.44
CA GLU A 71 1.02 1.58 -2.63
C GLU A 71 0.08 0.37 -2.69
N LEU A 72 -1.23 0.61 -2.60
CA LEU A 72 -2.26 -0.44 -2.53
C LEU A 72 -3.10 -0.58 -3.80
N SER A 73 -3.00 0.35 -4.74
CA SER A 73 -3.79 0.31 -5.95
C SER A 73 -3.27 -0.76 -6.93
N THR A 74 -4.19 -1.31 -7.71
CA THR A 74 -3.93 -2.47 -8.58
C THR A 74 -3.54 -2.10 -10.00
N ASP A 75 -3.94 -0.90 -10.46
CA ASP A 75 -3.88 -0.45 -11.86
C ASP A 75 -2.69 0.49 -12.14
N ILE A 76 -1.55 0.26 -11.49
CA ILE A 76 -0.34 1.07 -11.71
C ILE A 76 0.67 0.28 -12.56
N ASP A 77 1.21 0.93 -13.59
CA ASP A 77 2.45 0.48 -14.23
C ASP A 77 3.64 0.84 -13.31
N TYR A 78 4.08 -0.12 -12.51
CA TYR A 78 5.08 0.06 -11.44
C TYR A 78 6.49 0.43 -11.95
N LYS A 79 6.68 0.62 -13.26
CA LYS A 79 8.00 0.51 -13.87
C LYS A 79 8.96 1.67 -13.66
N GLN A 80 8.57 2.89 -13.26
CA GLN A 80 9.52 4.02 -13.36
C GLN A 80 9.51 5.11 -12.28
N GLY A 81 8.62 5.10 -11.27
CA GLY A 81 8.43 6.27 -10.41
C GLY A 81 9.12 6.32 -9.04
N TYR A 82 9.55 5.17 -8.50
CA TYR A 82 9.82 5.05 -7.05
C TYR A 82 11.30 4.91 -6.65
N LEU A 83 12.25 5.02 -7.59
CA LEU A 83 13.65 4.59 -7.40
C LEU A 83 14.39 5.29 -6.25
N ASP A 84 13.90 6.45 -5.79
CA ASP A 84 14.56 7.27 -4.78
C ASP A 84 13.85 7.28 -3.42
N ILE A 85 12.80 6.47 -3.22
CA ILE A 85 12.05 6.43 -1.95
C ILE A 85 11.84 5.00 -1.45
N PRO A 86 11.74 4.79 -0.13
CA PRO A 86 11.24 3.53 0.41
C PRO A 86 9.80 3.29 -0.04
N VAL A 87 9.55 2.19 -0.76
CA VAL A 87 8.21 1.84 -1.25
C VAL A 87 7.85 0.39 -0.92
N VAL A 88 6.63 0.19 -0.43
CA VAL A 88 5.99 -1.13 -0.32
C VAL A 88 4.87 -1.20 -1.36
N LEU A 89 5.10 -1.96 -2.42
CA LEU A 89 4.08 -2.24 -3.44
C LEU A 89 3.22 -3.41 -2.99
N CYS A 90 1.93 -3.18 -2.74
CA CYS A 90 1.01 -4.16 -2.20
C CYS A 90 -0.34 -4.13 -2.94
N PRO A 91 -0.40 -4.57 -4.21
CA PRO A 91 -1.65 -4.64 -4.97
C PRO A 91 -2.66 -5.64 -4.38
N ASN A 92 -2.26 -6.45 -3.40
CA ASN A 92 -3.16 -7.29 -2.62
C ASN A 92 -2.78 -7.23 -1.14
N THR A 93 -3.60 -6.51 -0.36
CA THR A 93 -3.40 -6.34 1.09
C THR A 93 -3.84 -7.54 1.92
N ASN A 94 -4.55 -8.50 1.32
CA ASN A 94 -5.03 -9.67 2.02
C ASN A 94 -3.90 -10.68 2.20
N ILE A 95 -3.28 -10.66 3.38
CA ILE A 95 -2.17 -11.56 3.73
C ILE A 95 -2.53 -13.05 3.61
N LEU A 96 -3.79 -13.43 3.85
CA LEU A 96 -4.22 -14.83 3.70
C LEU A 96 -4.23 -15.22 2.22
N MET A 97 -4.67 -14.31 1.34
CA MET A 97 -4.62 -14.53 -0.10
C MET A 97 -3.18 -14.65 -0.60
N LEU A 98 -2.27 -13.79 -0.15
CA LEU A 98 -0.84 -13.89 -0.50
C LEU A 98 -0.23 -15.23 -0.04
N LYS A 99 -0.54 -15.67 1.19
CA LYS A 99 -0.11 -16.98 1.70
C LYS A 99 -0.66 -18.12 0.86
N PHE A 100 -1.93 -18.03 0.47
CA PHE A 100 -2.60 -19.01 -0.39
C PHE A 100 -1.97 -19.06 -1.79
N MET A 101 -1.71 -17.91 -2.42
CA MET A 101 -1.03 -17.83 -3.70
C MET A 101 0.37 -18.45 -3.65
N ASN A 102 1.16 -18.14 -2.63
CA ASN A 102 2.47 -18.75 -2.41
C ASN A 102 2.37 -20.26 -2.13
N MET A 103 1.32 -20.73 -1.44
CA MET A 103 1.07 -22.16 -1.27
C MET A 103 0.78 -22.83 -2.62
N ILE A 104 -0.08 -22.23 -3.45
CA ILE A 104 -0.39 -22.73 -4.80
C ILE A 104 0.90 -22.79 -5.62
N GLU A 105 1.66 -21.70 -5.71
CA GLU A 105 2.91 -21.65 -6.47
C GLU A 105 3.85 -22.81 -6.10
N LYS A 106 4.02 -23.07 -4.80
CA LYS A 106 4.91 -24.13 -4.30
C LYS A 106 4.37 -25.55 -4.46
N LYS A 107 3.05 -25.73 -4.61
CA LYS A 107 2.40 -27.06 -4.61
C LYS A 107 1.65 -27.37 -5.90
N TRP A 108 1.61 -26.43 -6.84
CA TRP A 108 0.85 -26.54 -8.10
C TRP A 108 1.18 -27.81 -8.87
N ALA A 109 2.47 -28.18 -8.94
CA ALA A 109 2.91 -29.40 -9.62
C ALA A 109 2.29 -30.70 -9.07
N LYS A 110 1.71 -30.69 -7.86
CA LYS A 110 1.00 -31.85 -7.27
C LYS A 110 -0.46 -31.93 -7.70
N PHE A 111 -1.02 -30.84 -8.23
CA PHE A 111 -2.38 -30.77 -8.77
C PHE A 111 -2.37 -31.10 -10.26
N GLN A 112 -1.87 -32.29 -10.62
CA GLN A 112 -1.93 -32.75 -12.01
C GLN A 112 -3.31 -33.32 -12.35
N PRO A 113 -3.79 -33.13 -13.59
CA PRO A 113 -5.03 -33.73 -14.04
C PRO A 113 -4.95 -35.26 -14.00
N ILE A 114 -6.04 -35.89 -13.56
CA ILE A 114 -6.19 -37.35 -13.43
C ILE A 114 -5.98 -38.08 -14.78
N SER A 115 -6.13 -37.38 -15.92
CA SER A 115 -5.89 -37.94 -17.25
C SER A 115 -4.42 -38.30 -17.54
N SER A 116 -3.46 -37.86 -16.74
CA SER A 116 -2.04 -38.20 -16.88
C SER A 116 -1.65 -39.59 -16.33
N LYS A 117 -2.58 -40.30 -15.66
CA LYS A 117 -2.31 -41.59 -14.99
C LYS A 117 -2.85 -42.83 -15.72
N TYR A 118 -3.48 -42.68 -16.89
CA TYR A 118 -4.13 -43.78 -17.63
C TYR A 118 -3.69 -43.90 -19.09
N HIS A 119 -2.42 -43.59 -19.39
CA HIS A 119 -1.75 -43.96 -20.64
C HIS A 119 -0.46 -44.72 -20.33
#